data_AF-A0A6M1Y5G1-F1
#
_entry.id   AF-A0A6M1Y5G1-F1
#
_cell.length_a   1.000
_cell.length_b   1.000
_cell.length_c   1.000
_cell.angle_alpha   90.00
_cell.angle_beta   90.00
_cell.angle_gamma   90.00
#
_symmetry.space_group_name_H-M   'P 1'
#
loop_
_entity.id
_entity.type
_entity.pdbx_description
1 polymer ?
#
loop_
_entity_poly.entity_id
_entity_poly.type
_entity_poly.pdbx_seq_one_letter_code
_entity_poly.pdbx_strand_id
1 'polypeptide(L)'
;MSKKQSYTIGFLAVVAATIALGWLGKSMLGEETASATDFWHVGYFRDEGMDRLFTVAYQAPAAEQDVREYAGQLTHTPGHTTVAFFYAEGSRIPSAGITNAQSLAEAKQAVRTMTGASPWRFASLKDEQGELRLVDCEATPGDVLCRY
;
A
#
# COMPACT_ATOMS: atom_id res chain seq x y z
N MET A 1 -20.00 18.61 58.98
CA MET A 1 -18.91 17.89 59.69
C MET A 1 -17.59 18.37 59.13
N SER A 2 -16.73 18.86 60.03
CA SER A 2 -15.57 19.71 59.74
C SER A 2 -14.32 18.90 59.39
N LYS A 3 -13.51 19.44 58.48
CA LYS A 3 -12.23 18.89 57.98
C LYS A 3 -11.15 18.98 59.08
N LYS A 4 -10.35 17.93 59.24
CA LYS A 4 -9.04 17.92 59.94
C LYS A 4 -7.96 17.76 58.85
N GLN A 5 -7.09 18.77 58.64
CA GLN A 5 -5.73 18.90 59.22
C GLN A 5 -4.83 17.69 58.90
N SER A 6 -3.56 17.78 58.52
CA SER A 6 -2.54 18.83 58.35
C SER A 6 -1.28 18.11 57.78
N TYR A 7 -0.17 18.85 57.62
CA TYR A 7 1.24 18.39 57.49
C TYR A 7 1.71 18.19 56.03
N THR A 8 2.82 18.77 55.54
CA THR A 8 3.92 19.55 56.14
C THR A 8 4.63 20.29 55.00
N ILE A 9 5.04 21.54 55.23
CA ILE A 9 5.97 22.26 54.35
C ILE A 9 7.38 21.78 54.68
N GLY A 10 8.06 21.15 53.72
CA GLY A 10 9.47 20.78 53.78
C GLY A 10 10.26 21.60 52.77
N PHE A 11 11.14 22.44 53.29
CA PHE A 11 12.09 23.31 52.60
C PHE A 11 13.18 22.51 51.85
N LEU A 12 13.74 23.14 50.80
CA LEU A 12 15.12 22.98 50.26
C LEU A 12 15.50 21.66 49.56
N ALA A 13 15.72 21.74 48.24
CA ALA A 13 17.09 21.86 47.69
C ALA A 13 17.03 22.04 46.17
N VAL A 14 17.51 23.18 45.70
CA VAL A 14 17.91 23.40 44.30
C VAL A 14 19.26 22.71 44.11
N VAL A 15 19.34 21.77 43.17
CA VAL A 15 20.61 21.38 42.57
C VAL A 15 20.45 21.51 41.05
N ALA A 16 21.04 22.57 40.53
CA ALA A 16 21.30 22.74 39.12
C ALA A 16 22.36 21.73 38.67
N ALA A 17 22.07 20.99 37.60
CA ALA A 17 23.08 20.28 36.84
C ALA A 17 22.86 20.57 35.35
N THR A 18 23.44 21.68 34.90
CA THR A 18 23.70 21.95 33.49
C THR A 18 24.74 20.96 32.99
N ILE A 19 24.33 20.00 32.16
CA ILE A 19 25.25 19.24 31.31
C ILE A 19 25.12 19.81 29.90
N ALA A 20 25.94 20.82 29.64
CA ALA A 20 26.37 21.12 28.28
C ALA A 20 27.56 20.21 27.98
N LEU A 21 27.32 19.13 27.24
CA LEU A 21 28.37 18.37 26.55
C LEU A 21 27.98 18.35 25.08
N GLY A 22 28.68 19.19 24.32
CA GLY A 22 28.58 19.23 22.88
C GLY A 22 29.00 17.89 22.28
N TRP A 23 28.20 17.42 21.34
CA TRP A 23 28.63 16.46 20.34
C TRP A 23 28.52 17.13 18.98
N LEU A 24 29.69 17.40 18.40
CA LEU A 24 29.88 17.65 16.99
C LEU A 24 29.33 16.46 16.19
N GLY A 25 28.63 16.77 15.10
CA GLY A 25 28.74 16.01 13.85
C GLY A 25 28.10 14.63 13.82
N LYS A 26 26.83 14.59 13.39
CA LYS A 26 26.39 13.60 12.41
C LYS A 26 25.15 14.12 11.69
N SER A 27 25.39 14.54 10.45
CA SER A 27 24.57 14.22 9.28
C SER A 27 23.09 14.53 9.43
N MET A 28 22.58 15.59 8.79
CA MET A 28 22.06 15.43 7.42
C MET A 28 21.43 14.04 7.21
N LEU A 29 20.37 13.74 7.94
CA LEU A 29 19.29 13.00 7.32
C LEU A 29 18.50 14.08 6.62
N GLY A 30 18.86 14.34 5.36
CA GLY A 30 17.86 14.86 4.46
C GLY A 30 16.68 13.91 4.59
N GLU A 31 15.54 14.41 5.06
CA GLU A 31 14.28 14.01 4.45
C GLU A 31 14.46 14.31 2.95
N GLU A 32 15.11 13.40 2.23
CA GLU A 32 14.66 13.11 0.89
C GLU A 32 13.22 12.72 1.11
N THR A 33 12.32 13.68 0.91
CA THR A 33 10.92 13.37 0.65
C THR A 33 11.00 12.39 -0.51
N ALA A 34 10.96 11.09 -0.22
CA ALA A 34 10.92 10.06 -1.24
C ALA A 34 9.82 10.51 -2.18
N SER A 35 10.19 10.80 -3.43
CA SER A 35 9.24 11.32 -4.41
C SER A 35 8.10 10.32 -4.43
N ALA A 36 6.89 10.76 -4.07
CA ALA A 36 5.74 9.89 -4.05
C ALA A 36 5.61 9.24 -5.42
N THR A 37 5.57 7.91 -5.45
CA THR A 37 5.36 7.19 -6.70
C THR A 37 3.97 7.56 -7.24
N ASP A 38 3.90 8.04 -8.47
CA ASP A 38 2.61 8.31 -9.13
C ASP A 38 1.98 7.02 -9.62
N PHE A 39 0.66 6.88 -9.37
CA PHE A 39 -0.15 5.74 -9.76
C PHE A 39 -1.42 6.20 -10.48
N TRP A 40 -1.83 5.48 -11.52
CA TRP A 40 -3.08 5.77 -12.22
C TRP A 40 -3.78 4.50 -12.71
N HIS A 41 -5.12 4.54 -12.67
CA HIS A 41 -5.94 3.45 -13.17
C HIS A 41 -5.90 3.38 -14.69
N VAL A 42 -5.77 2.16 -15.23
CA VAL A 42 -5.79 1.88 -16.66
C VAL A 42 -6.99 1.03 -17.04
N GLY A 43 -7.33 0.05 -16.19
CA GLY A 43 -8.47 -0.82 -16.36
C GLY A 43 -9.20 -1.03 -15.04
N TYR A 44 -10.50 -1.29 -15.15
CA TYR A 44 -11.38 -1.52 -14.02
C TYR A 44 -12.47 -2.52 -14.39
N PHE A 45 -12.76 -3.42 -13.46
CA PHE A 45 -13.90 -4.31 -13.52
C PHE A 45 -14.58 -4.34 -12.16
N ARG A 46 -15.91 -4.51 -12.20
CA ARG A 46 -16.75 -4.82 -11.06
C ARG A 46 -17.91 -5.70 -11.51
N ASP A 47 -18.16 -6.80 -10.81
CA ASP A 47 -19.39 -7.57 -11.02
C ASP A 47 -20.55 -7.08 -10.14
N GLU A 48 -21.72 -7.68 -10.38
CA GLU A 48 -22.93 -7.49 -9.58
C GLU A 48 -22.72 -7.87 -8.11
N GLY A 49 -21.81 -8.83 -7.87
CA GLY A 49 -21.37 -9.27 -6.57
C GLY A 49 -20.39 -8.31 -5.89
N MET A 50 -20.06 -7.15 -6.47
CA MET A 50 -19.12 -6.16 -5.90
C MET A 50 -17.66 -6.62 -5.82
N ASP A 51 -17.29 -7.77 -6.39
CA ASP A 51 -15.88 -8.08 -6.58
C ASP A 51 -15.27 -7.11 -7.58
N ARG A 52 -14.00 -6.76 -7.38
CA ARG A 52 -13.33 -5.73 -8.18
C ARG A 52 -11.98 -6.18 -8.68
N LEU A 53 -11.63 -5.68 -9.85
CA LEU A 53 -10.28 -5.79 -10.39
C LEU A 53 -9.82 -4.45 -10.93
N PHE A 54 -8.59 -4.08 -10.61
CA PHE A 54 -7.90 -2.92 -11.15
C PHE A 54 -6.66 -3.35 -11.93
N THR A 55 -6.40 -2.70 -13.06
CA THR A 55 -5.04 -2.63 -13.62
C THR A 55 -4.52 -1.21 -13.43
N VAL A 56 -3.35 -1.10 -12.81
CA VAL A 56 -2.77 0.15 -12.33
C VAL A 56 -1.40 0.31 -12.97
N ALA A 57 -1.14 1.48 -13.53
CA ALA A 57 0.19 1.87 -13.95
C ALA A 57 0.87 2.70 -12.86
N TYR A 58 2.20 2.64 -12.80
CA TYR A 58 3.00 3.45 -11.89
C TYR A 58 4.27 3.99 -12.56
N GLN A 59 4.73 5.16 -12.12
CA GLN A 59 6.03 5.69 -12.55
C GLN A 59 7.17 4.90 -11.87
N ALA A 60 8.10 4.36 -12.67
CA ALA A 60 9.22 3.59 -12.13
C ALA A 60 10.41 4.50 -11.73
N PRO A 61 11.18 4.15 -10.69
CA PRO A 61 11.01 2.98 -9.82
C PRO A 61 9.90 3.19 -8.78
N ALA A 62 9.25 2.09 -8.35
CA ALA A 62 8.28 2.10 -7.27
C ALA A 62 8.75 1.20 -6.12
N ALA A 63 8.75 1.72 -4.90
CA ALA A 63 9.02 0.91 -3.71
C ALA A 63 7.80 0.04 -3.37
N GLU A 64 8.00 -1.17 -2.86
CA GLU A 64 6.89 -2.05 -2.46
C GLU A 64 5.95 -1.36 -1.46
N GLN A 65 6.50 -0.54 -0.56
CA GLN A 65 5.72 0.20 0.44
C GLN A 65 4.75 1.20 -0.21
N ASP A 66 5.16 1.92 -1.26
CA ASP A 66 4.30 2.86 -1.97
C ASP A 66 3.15 2.13 -2.67
N VAL A 67 3.47 0.98 -3.30
CA VAL A 67 2.47 0.12 -3.95
C VAL A 67 1.49 -0.42 -2.92
N ARG A 68 1.97 -0.79 -1.72
CA ARG A 68 1.12 -1.28 -0.62
C ARG A 68 0.19 -0.19 -0.12
N GLU A 69 0.69 1.03 0.07
CA GLU A 69 -0.13 2.16 0.49
C GLU A 69 -1.22 2.47 -0.54
N TYR A 70 -0.85 2.54 -1.83
CA TYR A 70 -1.81 2.76 -2.90
C TYR A 70 -2.85 1.63 -3.00
N ALA A 71 -2.41 0.37 -2.95
CA ALA A 71 -3.31 -0.79 -2.92
C ALA A 71 -4.27 -0.73 -1.73
N GLY A 72 -3.79 -0.24 -0.58
CA GLY A 72 -4.58 0.02 0.63
C GLY A 72 -5.71 1.04 0.42
N GLN A 73 -5.56 1.98 -0.50
CA GLN A 73 -6.56 3.00 -0.81
C GLN A 73 -7.62 2.55 -1.84
N LEU A 74 -7.36 1.46 -2.58
CA LEU A 74 -8.32 0.95 -3.58
C LEU A 74 -9.66 0.56 -2.93
N THR A 75 -10.75 0.91 -3.58
CA THR A 75 -12.11 0.62 -3.11
C THR A 75 -12.30 -0.88 -2.84
N HIS A 76 -12.88 -1.17 -1.68
CA HIS A 76 -13.23 -2.52 -1.24
C HIS A 76 -14.64 -2.47 -0.63
N THR A 77 -15.37 -3.59 -0.74
CA THR A 77 -16.68 -3.76 -0.09
C THR A 77 -16.59 -4.98 0.82
N PRO A 78 -16.95 -4.86 2.10
CA PRO A 78 -16.94 -6.00 3.02
C PRO A 78 -17.74 -7.17 2.46
N GLY A 79 -17.21 -8.39 2.60
CA GLY A 79 -17.76 -9.60 2.01
C GLY A 79 -17.32 -9.90 0.58
N HIS A 80 -16.47 -9.06 -0.01
CA HIS A 80 -16.09 -9.17 -1.43
C HIS A 80 -14.59 -8.94 -1.66
N THR A 81 -14.10 -9.44 -2.77
CA THR A 81 -12.68 -9.42 -3.11
C THR A 81 -12.32 -8.21 -3.98
N THR A 82 -11.19 -7.57 -3.69
CA THR A 82 -10.57 -6.59 -4.60
C THR A 82 -9.18 -7.08 -5.01
N VAL A 83 -8.92 -7.18 -6.31
CA VAL A 83 -7.60 -7.53 -6.87
C VAL A 83 -7.03 -6.33 -7.62
N ALA A 84 -5.71 -6.12 -7.57
CA ALA A 84 -5.04 -5.17 -8.46
C ALA A 84 -3.73 -5.72 -9.00
N PHE A 85 -3.47 -5.44 -10.28
CA PHE A 85 -2.22 -5.75 -10.97
C PHE A 85 -1.50 -4.47 -11.36
N PHE A 86 -0.23 -4.37 -10.99
CA PHE A 86 0.58 -3.14 -11.10
C PHE A 86 1.65 -3.28 -12.17
N TYR A 87 1.70 -2.31 -13.07
CA TYR A 87 2.57 -2.31 -14.23
C TYR A 87 3.42 -1.04 -14.24
N ALA A 88 4.71 -1.17 -14.56
CA ALA A 88 5.55 -0.01 -14.76
C ALA A 88 5.06 0.82 -15.96
N GLU A 89 5.29 2.12 -15.92
CA GLU A 89 5.05 3.04 -17.03
C GLU A 89 5.64 2.50 -18.35
N GLY A 90 4.91 2.67 -19.44
CA GLY A 90 5.28 2.15 -20.77
C GLY A 90 4.94 0.67 -21.00
N SER A 91 4.44 -0.05 -19.98
CA SER A 91 3.93 -1.42 -20.15
C SER A 91 2.72 -1.48 -21.07
N ARG A 92 2.53 -2.61 -21.76
CA ARG A 92 1.26 -2.91 -22.44
C ARG A 92 0.28 -3.49 -21.43
N ILE A 93 -0.63 -2.65 -20.96
CA ILE A 93 -1.54 -2.97 -19.85
C ILE A 93 -2.91 -3.39 -20.38
N PRO A 94 -3.46 -4.53 -19.92
CA PRO A 94 -4.83 -4.90 -20.27
C PRO A 94 -5.86 -3.92 -19.69
N SER A 95 -6.78 -3.46 -20.54
CA SER A 95 -7.93 -2.63 -20.14
C SER A 95 -9.22 -3.05 -20.85
N ALA A 96 -9.20 -3.21 -22.17
CA ALA A 96 -10.40 -3.47 -22.97
C ALA A 96 -11.08 -4.83 -22.68
N GLY A 97 -10.30 -5.89 -22.43
CA GLY A 97 -10.84 -7.23 -22.14
C GLY A 97 -11.44 -7.37 -20.73
N ILE A 98 -11.05 -6.48 -19.81
CA ILE A 98 -11.46 -6.50 -18.41
C ILE A 98 -12.88 -5.97 -18.26
N THR A 99 -13.21 -4.89 -18.99
CA THR A 99 -14.53 -4.24 -18.93
C THR A 99 -15.69 -5.15 -19.36
N ASN A 100 -15.43 -6.16 -20.21
CA ASN A 100 -16.47 -7.05 -20.73
C ASN A 100 -16.62 -8.35 -19.93
N ALA A 101 -15.76 -8.59 -18.94
CA ALA A 101 -15.85 -9.79 -18.11
C ALA A 101 -17.17 -9.82 -17.32
N GLN A 102 -17.66 -11.03 -17.00
CA GLN A 102 -18.89 -11.23 -16.23
C GLN A 102 -18.62 -11.65 -14.79
N SER A 103 -17.36 -11.98 -14.46
CA SER A 103 -16.95 -12.37 -13.11
C SER A 103 -15.50 -11.97 -12.84
N LEU A 104 -15.12 -11.87 -11.57
CA LEU A 104 -13.72 -11.64 -11.19
C LEU A 104 -12.77 -12.70 -11.79
N ALA A 105 -13.22 -13.95 -11.89
CA ALA A 105 -12.43 -15.02 -12.49
C ALA A 105 -12.17 -14.77 -13.99
N GLU A 106 -13.19 -14.38 -14.74
CA GLU A 106 -13.05 -13.99 -16.15
C GLU A 106 -12.18 -12.75 -16.33
N ALA A 107 -12.34 -11.74 -15.46
CA ALA A 107 -11.53 -10.52 -15.52
C ALA A 107 -10.04 -10.84 -15.27
N LYS A 108 -9.72 -11.69 -14.29
CA LYS A 108 -8.36 -12.19 -14.05
C LYS A 108 -7.83 -12.99 -15.23
N GLN A 109 -8.68 -13.80 -15.87
CA GLN A 109 -8.29 -14.54 -17.06
C GLN A 109 -7.99 -13.59 -18.23
N ALA A 110 -8.81 -12.57 -18.45
CA ALA A 110 -8.59 -11.56 -19.49
C ALA A 110 -7.26 -10.82 -19.31
N VAL A 111 -6.87 -10.52 -18.07
CA VAL A 111 -5.55 -9.94 -17.76
C VAL A 111 -4.41 -10.88 -18.16
N ARG A 112 -4.53 -12.18 -17.86
CA ARG A 112 -3.51 -13.20 -18.14
C ARG A 112 -3.35 -13.51 -19.61
N THR A 113 -4.47 -13.68 -20.32
CA THR A 113 -4.45 -14.19 -21.69
C THR A 113 -4.40 -13.09 -22.76
N MET A 114 -4.33 -11.82 -22.37
CA MET A 114 -4.23 -10.74 -23.36
C MET A 114 -2.91 -10.83 -24.11
N THR A 115 -2.99 -11.18 -25.39
CA THR A 115 -1.81 -11.33 -26.25
C THR A 115 -0.95 -10.06 -26.26
N GLY A 116 0.31 -10.22 -25.89
CA GLY A 116 1.31 -9.16 -25.87
C GLY A 116 1.21 -8.21 -24.68
N ALA A 117 0.39 -8.51 -23.66
CA ALA A 117 0.46 -7.82 -22.38
C ALA A 117 1.86 -7.93 -21.76
N SER A 118 2.32 -6.86 -21.14
CA SER A 118 3.52 -6.92 -20.29
C SER A 118 3.22 -7.72 -19.02
N PRO A 119 4.19 -8.41 -18.41
CA PRO A 119 4.01 -8.96 -17.07
C PRO A 119 3.82 -7.82 -16.07
N TRP A 120 2.98 -8.03 -15.06
CA TRP A 120 2.89 -7.10 -13.92
C TRP A 120 4.02 -7.39 -12.93
N ARG A 121 4.53 -6.33 -12.29
CA ARG A 121 5.58 -6.45 -11.27
C ARG A 121 5.00 -6.78 -9.90
N PHE A 122 3.88 -6.14 -9.54
CA PHE A 122 3.22 -6.39 -8.27
C PHE A 122 1.77 -6.81 -8.48
N ALA A 123 1.26 -7.60 -7.54
CA ALA A 123 -0.14 -7.97 -7.47
C ALA A 123 -0.64 -7.85 -6.03
N SER A 124 -1.86 -7.35 -5.86
CA SER A 124 -2.50 -7.25 -4.55
C SER A 124 -3.87 -7.91 -4.51
N LEU A 125 -4.27 -8.33 -3.32
CA LEU A 125 -5.55 -8.92 -2.98
C LEU A 125 -6.00 -8.31 -1.66
N LYS A 126 -7.20 -7.72 -1.64
CA LYS A 126 -8.00 -7.55 -0.43
C LYS A 126 -9.03 -8.67 -0.43
N ASP A 127 -8.98 -9.52 0.59
CA ASP A 127 -9.98 -10.57 0.77
C ASP A 127 -11.32 -9.99 1.23
N GLU A 128 -12.28 -10.87 1.54
CA GLU A 128 -13.63 -10.50 1.96
C GLU A 128 -13.65 -9.70 3.28
N GLN A 129 -12.60 -9.78 4.10
CA GLN A 129 -12.46 -9.03 5.34
C GLN A 129 -11.76 -7.68 5.11
N GLY A 130 -11.23 -7.46 3.91
CA GLY A 130 -10.47 -6.27 3.54
C GLY A 130 -8.99 -6.38 3.89
N GLU A 131 -8.51 -7.54 4.32
CA GLU A 131 -7.11 -7.76 4.66
C GLU A 131 -6.25 -7.71 3.40
N LEU A 132 -5.26 -6.81 3.40
CA LEU A 132 -4.43 -6.55 2.23
C LEU A 132 -3.21 -7.47 2.19
N ARG A 133 -3.12 -8.26 1.14
CA ARG A 133 -1.90 -8.95 0.71
C ARG A 133 -1.34 -8.29 -0.55
N LEU A 134 -0.05 -7.97 -0.53
CA LEU A 134 0.71 -7.51 -1.69
C LEU A 134 1.85 -8.51 -1.95
N VAL A 135 2.13 -8.78 -3.22
CA VAL A 135 3.20 -9.68 -3.68
C VAL A 135 4.01 -8.98 -4.76
N ASP A 136 5.34 -9.01 -4.62
CA ASP A 136 6.29 -8.74 -5.71
C ASP A 136 6.46 -10.02 -6.55
N CYS A 137 6.02 -9.96 -7.80
CA CYS A 137 6.01 -11.07 -8.74
C CYS A 137 7.35 -11.32 -9.43
N GLU A 138 8.27 -10.35 -9.40
CA GLU A 138 9.66 -10.59 -9.79
C GLU A 138 10.37 -11.39 -8.67
N ALA A 139 10.13 -11.03 -7.41
CA ALA A 139 10.73 -11.71 -6.26
C ALA A 139 10.08 -13.08 -5.98
N THR A 140 8.77 -13.21 -6.19
CA THR A 140 8.00 -14.43 -5.90
C THR A 140 7.16 -14.90 -7.10
N PRO A 141 7.78 -15.30 -8.22
CA PRO A 141 7.06 -15.63 -9.45
C PRO A 141 6.13 -16.85 -9.33
N GLY A 142 6.34 -17.71 -8.33
CA GLY A 142 5.50 -18.89 -8.07
C GLY A 142 4.18 -18.59 -7.36
N ASP A 143 3.98 -17.37 -6.86
CA ASP A 143 2.75 -16.99 -6.17
C ASP A 143 1.52 -17.10 -7.08
N VAL A 144 0.37 -17.48 -6.52
CA VAL A 144 -0.89 -17.60 -7.26
C VAL A 144 -1.34 -16.28 -7.89
N LEU A 145 -0.97 -15.14 -7.29
CA LEU A 145 -1.25 -13.80 -7.82
C LEU A 145 -0.31 -13.39 -8.96
N CYS A 146 0.81 -14.11 -9.14
CA CYS A 146 1.86 -13.78 -10.11
C CYS A 146 1.83 -14.66 -11.36
N ARG A 147 0.80 -15.47 -11.52
CA ARG A 147 0.59 -16.28 -12.71
C ARG A 147 0.02 -15.39 -13.82
N TYR A 148 0.89 -14.98 -14.75
CA TYR A 148 0.59 -14.31 -16.01
C TYR A 148 0.71 -15.27 -17.19
#